data_AF-D4XSL9-F1
#
_entry.id   AF-D4XSL9-F1
#
_cell.length_a   1.000
_cell.length_b   1.000
_cell.length_c   1.000
_cell.angle_alpha   90.00
_cell.angle_beta   90.00
_cell.angle_gamma   90.00
#
_symmetry.space_group_name_H-M   'P 1'
#
loop_
_entity.id
_entity.type
_entity.pdbx_description
1 polymer ?
#
loop_
_entity_poly.entity_id
_entity_poly.type
_entity_poly.pdbx_seq_one_letter_code
_entity_poly.pdbx_strand_id
1 'polypeptide(L)'
;MPNQEKSILLNQPIKVGSKTLAQAHGDTRFAVAVAAYAQQLKGGQYNGSMGWDQIIQLAQQSSKPDPYQMREEFIELAKIAKSLSVNKD
;
A
#
# COMPACT_ATOMS: atom_id res chain seq x y z
N MET A 1 -10.38 23.24 -27.03
CA MET A 1 -10.19 21.90 -27.65
C MET A 1 -8.96 21.95 -28.57
N PRO A 2 -8.34 20.83 -29.00
CA PRO A 2 -7.19 20.91 -29.92
C PRO A 2 -7.59 21.79 -31.12
N ASN A 3 -6.79 22.83 -31.42
CA ASN A 3 -7.04 23.93 -32.38
C ASN A 3 -7.89 25.14 -31.93
N GLN A 4 -7.99 25.46 -30.63
CA GLN A 4 -8.57 26.75 -30.19
C GLN A 4 -7.52 27.65 -29.53
N GLU A 5 -7.39 28.89 -30.02
CA GLU A 5 -6.48 29.91 -29.48
C GLU A 5 -6.90 30.42 -28.08
N LYS A 6 -8.16 30.18 -27.67
CA LYS A 6 -8.66 30.52 -26.34
C LYS A 6 -8.74 29.28 -25.47
N SER A 7 -7.93 29.26 -24.42
CA SER A 7 -8.04 28.32 -23.30
C SER A 7 -9.35 28.59 -22.55
N ILE A 8 -10.19 27.56 -22.43
CA ILE A 8 -11.40 27.60 -21.59
C ILE A 8 -11.09 26.86 -20.29
N LEU A 9 -11.30 27.53 -19.16
CA LEU A 9 -11.11 26.93 -17.84
C LEU A 9 -12.20 25.87 -17.61
N LEU A 10 -11.78 24.62 -17.53
CA LEU A 10 -12.62 23.53 -17.05
C LEU A 10 -12.43 23.42 -15.54
N ASN A 11 -13.45 23.79 -14.77
CA ASN A 11 -13.44 23.61 -13.32
C ASN A 11 -14.51 22.58 -12.94
N GLN A 12 -14.08 21.45 -12.41
CA GLN A 12 -14.95 20.38 -11.93
C GLN A 12 -14.65 20.15 -10.45
N PRO A 13 -15.61 20.39 -9.54
CA PRO A 13 -15.40 20.11 -8.13
C PRO A 13 -15.24 18.60 -7.91
N ILE A 14 -14.18 18.21 -7.19
CA ILE A 14 -14.04 16.83 -6.74
C ILE A 14 -15.00 16.63 -5.56
N LYS A 15 -15.92 15.68 -5.70
CA LYS A 15 -16.86 15.35 -4.62
C LYS A 15 -16.06 14.93 -3.38
N VAL A 16 -16.37 15.54 -2.24
CA VAL A 16 -15.84 15.13 -0.95
C VAL A 16 -16.33 13.72 -0.67
N GLY A 17 -15.41 12.78 -0.52
CA GLY A 17 -15.72 11.39 -0.21
C GLY A 17 -14.44 10.63 0.10
N SER A 18 -14.52 9.73 1.09
CA SER A 18 -13.48 8.75 1.34
C SER A 18 -13.85 7.43 0.68
N LYS A 19 -12.87 6.77 0.09
CA LYS A 19 -12.95 5.36 -0.29
C LYS A 19 -12.20 4.56 0.74
N THR A 20 -12.69 3.36 1.04
CA THR A 20 -11.96 2.47 1.95
C THR A 20 -10.67 2.00 1.28
N LEU A 21 -9.66 1.63 2.06
CA LEU A 21 -8.41 1.09 1.52
C LEU A 21 -8.66 -0.13 0.63
N ALA A 22 -9.67 -0.95 0.94
CA ALA A 22 -10.05 -2.11 0.14
C ALA A 22 -10.51 -1.75 -1.29
N GLN A 23 -11.03 -0.54 -1.49
CA GLN A 23 -11.45 -0.02 -2.80
C GLN A 23 -10.31 0.65 -3.57
N ALA A 24 -9.12 0.76 -2.99
CA ALA A 24 -7.96 1.34 -3.66
C ALA A 24 -7.34 0.36 -4.67
N HIS A 25 -6.57 0.90 -5.62
CA HIS A 25 -5.84 0.11 -6.60
C HIS A 25 -4.89 -0.89 -5.89
N GLY A 26 -4.61 -2.01 -6.55
CA GLY A 26 -3.67 -3.02 -6.03
C GLY A 26 -2.32 -2.39 -5.68
N ASP A 27 -1.78 -1.53 -6.55
CA ASP A 27 -0.52 -0.83 -6.31
C ASP A 27 -0.56 0.08 -5.08
N THR A 28 -1.66 0.79 -4.86
CA THR A 28 -1.81 1.64 -3.68
C THR A 28 -1.84 0.79 -2.41
N ARG A 29 -2.61 -0.31 -2.43
CA ARG A 29 -2.66 -1.25 -1.30
C ARG A 29 -1.30 -1.87 -1.00
N PHE A 30 -0.56 -2.26 -2.04
CA PHE A 30 0.79 -2.81 -1.90
C PHE A 30 1.78 -1.77 -1.36
N ALA A 31 1.75 -0.53 -1.87
CA ALA A 31 2.59 0.55 -1.38
C ALA A 31 2.33 0.84 0.11
N VAL A 32 1.06 0.78 0.55
CA VAL A 32 0.70 0.89 1.96
C VAL A 32 1.28 -0.27 2.78
N ALA A 33 1.23 -1.51 2.28
CA ALA A 33 1.86 -2.65 2.95
C ALA A 33 3.39 -2.48 3.09
N VAL A 34 4.07 -1.99 2.05
CA VAL A 34 5.52 -1.70 2.08
C VAL A 34 5.85 -0.59 3.08
N ALA A 35 5.07 0.49 3.10
CA ALA A 35 5.25 1.57 4.06
C ALA A 35 5.03 1.07 5.50
N ALA A 36 3.98 0.29 5.72
CA ALA A 36 3.68 -0.28 7.03
C ALA A 36 4.76 -1.28 7.48
N TYR A 37 5.31 -2.08 6.58
CA TYR A 37 6.48 -2.93 6.85
C TYR A 37 7.68 -2.09 7.33
N ALA A 38 8.03 -1.02 6.62
CA ALA A 38 9.14 -0.15 7.00
C ALA A 38 8.93 0.51 8.37
N GLN A 39 7.69 0.90 8.69
CA GLN A 39 7.33 1.42 10.00
C GLN A 39 7.41 0.32 11.08
N GLN A 40 6.96 -0.89 10.77
CA GLN A 40 6.95 -2.01 11.70
C GLN A 40 8.37 -2.41 12.13
N LEU A 41 9.33 -2.40 11.19
CA LEU A 41 10.76 -2.58 11.49
C LEU A 41 11.30 -1.53 12.49
N LYS A 42 10.68 -0.34 12.55
CA LYS A 42 11.04 0.76 13.45
C LYS A 42 10.14 0.82 14.70
N GLY A 43 9.41 -0.24 15.01
CA GLY A 43 8.53 -0.33 16.18
C GLY A 43 7.08 0.08 15.93
N GLY A 44 6.70 0.40 14.69
CA GLY A 44 5.28 0.48 14.28
C GLY A 44 4.52 1.71 14.76
N GLN A 45 5.19 2.76 15.25
CA GLN A 45 4.54 3.96 15.84
C GLN A 45 3.41 4.55 14.98
N TYR A 46 3.57 4.54 13.65
CA TYR A 46 2.61 5.14 12.72
C TYR A 46 1.71 4.12 11.98
N ASN A 47 1.75 2.84 12.39
CA ASN A 47 0.92 1.79 11.76
C ASN A 47 -0.50 1.71 12.33
N GLY A 48 -0.81 2.47 13.38
CA GLY A 48 -2.07 2.34 14.09
C GLY A 48 -2.23 0.91 14.64
N SER A 49 -3.32 0.24 14.27
CA SER A 49 -3.58 -1.15 14.66
C SER A 49 -3.00 -2.20 13.71
N MET A 50 -2.24 -1.80 12.68
CA MET A 50 -1.69 -2.71 11.69
C MET A 50 -0.41 -3.37 12.22
N GLY A 51 -0.48 -4.65 12.56
CA GLY A 51 0.67 -5.47 12.91
C GLY A 51 1.20 -6.28 11.72
N TRP A 52 2.22 -7.10 11.97
CA TRP A 52 2.84 -7.96 10.95
C TRP A 52 1.84 -8.76 10.11
N ASP A 53 0.81 -9.34 10.75
CA ASP A 53 -0.21 -10.14 10.06
C ASP A 53 -1.04 -9.32 9.07
N GLN A 54 -1.47 -8.13 9.47
CA GLN A 54 -2.24 -7.25 8.60
C GLN A 54 -1.39 -6.72 7.44
N ILE A 55 -0.10 -6.48 7.66
CA ILE A 55 0.86 -6.08 6.61
C ILE A 55 0.99 -7.18 5.56
N ILE A 56 1.24 -8.42 6.00
CA ILE A 56 1.39 -9.59 5.12
C ILE A 56 0.10 -9.83 4.34
N GLN A 57 -1.05 -9.79 5.02
CA GLN A 57 -2.35 -9.97 4.39
C GLN A 57 -2.63 -8.90 3.32
N LEU A 58 -2.34 -7.63 3.61
CA LEU A 58 -2.54 -6.54 2.67
C LEU A 58 -1.65 -6.69 1.42
N ALA A 59 -0.40 -7.12 1.60
CA ALA A 59 0.53 -7.41 0.50
C ALA A 59 0.05 -8.58 -0.35
N GLN A 60 -0.40 -9.68 0.26
CA GLN A 60 -0.97 -10.85 -0.43
C GLN A 60 -2.19 -10.48 -1.27
N GLN A 61 -3.11 -9.67 -0.73
CA GLN A 61 -4.31 -9.21 -1.44
C GLN A 61 -4.02 -8.24 -2.60
N SER A 62 -2.78 -7.74 -2.68
CA SER A 62 -2.33 -6.79 -3.69
C SER A 62 -1.15 -7.31 -4.51
N SER A 63 -0.89 -8.62 -4.45
CA SER A 63 0.28 -9.22 -5.08
C SER A 63 0.13 -9.37 -6.59
N LYS A 64 -1.08 -9.44 -7.15
CA LYS A 64 -1.27 -9.72 -8.60
C LYS A 64 -1.73 -8.49 -9.40
N PRO A 65 -1.35 -8.39 -10.68
CA PRO A 65 -0.36 -9.23 -11.38
C PRO A 65 1.07 -8.98 -10.87
N ASP A 66 1.92 -10.01 -10.88
CA ASP A 66 3.32 -9.93 -10.43
C ASP A 66 4.28 -10.50 -11.49
N PRO A 67 4.45 -9.83 -12.64
CA PRO A 67 5.24 -10.36 -13.75
C PRO A 67 6.72 -10.60 -13.37
N TYR A 68 7.22 -9.89 -12.37
CA TYR A 68 8.61 -9.94 -11.92
C TYR A 68 8.79 -10.59 -10.55
N GLN A 69 7.72 -11.14 -9.96
CA GLN A 69 7.74 -11.83 -8.66
C GLN A 69 8.17 -10.97 -7.45
N MET A 70 8.32 -9.65 -7.62
CA MET A 70 8.80 -8.74 -6.58
C MET A 70 7.83 -8.63 -5.40
N ARG A 71 6.53 -8.78 -5.64
CA ARG A 71 5.52 -8.67 -4.59
C ARG A 71 5.48 -9.95 -3.75
N GLU A 72 5.67 -11.10 -4.39
CA GLU A 72 5.84 -12.37 -3.70
C GLU A 72 7.11 -12.39 -2.84
N GLU A 73 8.23 -11.92 -3.38
CA GLU A 73 9.49 -11.79 -2.62
C GLU A 73 9.34 -10.86 -1.41
N PHE A 74 8.64 -9.73 -1.57
CA PHE A 74 8.33 -8.84 -0.45
C PHE A 74 7.46 -9.53 0.62
N ILE A 75 6.47 -10.31 0.23
CA ILE A 75 5.63 -11.06 1.17
C ILE A 75 6.48 -12.02 2.00
N GLU A 76 7.44 -12.71 1.38
CA GLU A 76 8.35 -13.60 2.08
C GLU A 76 9.27 -12.85 3.04
N LEU A 77 9.82 -11.71 2.61
CA LEU A 77 10.61 -10.83 3.47
C LEU A 77 9.81 -10.37 4.70
N ALA A 78 8.54 -10.02 4.52
CA ALA A 78 7.67 -9.61 5.63
C ALA A 78 7.39 -10.75 6.62
N LYS A 79 7.25 -12.00 6.15
CA LYS A 79 7.11 -13.17 7.03
C LYS A 79 8.40 -13.44 7.82
N ILE A 80 9.56 -13.29 7.21
CA ILE A 80 10.87 -13.43 7.88
C ILE A 80 11.00 -12.35 8.97
N ALA A 81 10.68 -11.09 8.66
CA ALA A 81 10.71 -10.02 9.65
C ALA A 81 9.76 -10.29 10.83
N LYS A 82 8.56 -10.82 10.56
CA LYS A 82 7.63 -11.28 11.60
C LYS A 82 8.26 -12.34 12.50
N SER A 83 8.82 -13.41 11.92
CA SER A 83 9.37 -14.52 12.71
C SER A 83 10.53 -14.08 13.60
N LEU A 84 11.39 -13.19 13.09
CA LEU A 84 12.51 -12.63 13.85
C LEU A 84 12.07 -11.65 14.95
N SER A 85 10.93 -10.96 14.77
CA SER A 85 10.41 -10.02 15.77
C SER A 85 9.85 -10.72 17.01
N VAL A 86 9.42 -11.98 16.90
CA VAL A 86 8.94 -12.78 18.04
C VAL A 86 10.11 -13.28 18.91
N ASN A 87 11.32 -13.36 18.35
CA ASN A 87 12.51 -13.85 19.05
C ASN A 87 13.31 -12.72 19.73
N LYS A 88 12.75 -11.51 19.85
CA LYS A 88 13.46 -10.32 20.34
C LYS A 88 13.27 -10.08 21.85
N ASP A 89 13.05 -11.14 22.61
CA ASP A 89 12.98 -11.15 24.07
C ASP A 89 14.28 -11.68 24.68
#